data_AF-A0A645J696-F1
#
_entry.id   AF-A0A645J696-F1
#
_cell.length_a   1.000
_cell.length_b   1.000
_cell.length_c   1.000
_cell.angle_alpha   90.00
_cell.angle_beta   90.00
_cell.angle_gamma   90.00
#
_symmetry.space_group_name_H-M   'P 1'
#
loop_
_entity.id
_entity.type
_entity.pdbx_description
1 polymer ?
#
loop_
_entity_poly.entity_id
_entity_poly.type
_entity_poly.pdbx_seq_one_letter_code
_entity_poly.pdbx_strand_id
1 'polypeptide(L)' 'MDNEYALLFIRGERPVMDKKYNILGHPNLKYTEDGGAEPYVHIPCPDYSIADLDFAVENPDDIEILEETEIVL' A
#
# COMPACT_ATOMS: atom_id res chain seq x y z
N MET A 1 13.05 28.78 -2.69
CA MET A 1 13.75 27.85 -3.59
C MET A 1 12.70 27.24 -4.49
N ASP A 2 12.80 27.44 -5.80
CA ASP A 2 11.84 26.86 -6.75
C ASP A 2 12.16 25.38 -6.98
N ASN A 3 11.19 24.52 -6.64
CA ASN A 3 11.31 23.05 -6.70
C ASN A 3 10.38 22.45 -7.76
N GLU A 4 10.01 23.24 -8.77
CA GLU A 4 9.04 22.89 -9.81
C GLU A 4 9.62 21.92 -10.86
N TYR A 5 10.95 21.94 -11.06
CA TYR A 5 11.62 21.15 -12.09
C TYR A 5 12.32 19.90 -11.53
N ALA A 6 12.43 18.87 -12.37
CA ALA A 6 13.14 17.63 -12.13
C ALA A 6 14.02 17.28 -13.34
N LEU A 7 15.05 16.45 -13.11
CA LEU A 7 15.86 15.88 -14.17
C LEU A 7 15.33 14.48 -14.50
N LEU A 8 14.88 14.29 -15.74
CA LEU A 8 14.33 13.07 -16.27
C LEU A 8 15.40 12.30 -17.07
N PHE A 9 15.59 11.03 -16.72
CA PHE A 9 16.50 10.13 -17.41
C PHE A 9 15.70 9.14 -18.26
N ILE A 10 15.74 9.35 -19.58
CA ILE A 10 15.11 8.46 -20.56
C ILE A 10 16.22 7.63 -21.22
N ARG A 11 16.01 6.31 -21.34
CA ARG A 11 17.00 5.41 -21.92
C ARG A 11 17.35 5.82 -23.35
N GLY A 12 18.64 5.99 -23.63
CA GLY A 12 19.15 6.35 -24.96
C GLY A 12 19.18 7.85 -25.24
N GLU A 13 18.59 8.67 -24.38
CA GLU A 13 18.55 10.13 -24.50
C GLU A 13 19.52 10.80 -23.53
N ARG A 14 19.82 12.08 -23.81
CA ARG A 14 20.50 12.94 -22.83
C ARG A 14 19.54 13.26 -21.67
N PRO A 15 20.05 13.56 -20.46
CA PRO A 15 19.20 14.02 -19.37
C PRO A 15 18.37 15.24 -19.77
N VAL A 16 17.06 15.20 -19.52
CA VAL A 16 16.11 16.26 -19.87
C VAL A 16 15.62 16.94 -18.60
N MET A 17 15.52 18.26 -18.60
CA MET A 17 14.86 19.00 -17.52
C MET A 17 13.37 19.16 -17.85
N ASP A 18 12.50 18.72 -16.95
CA ASP A 18 11.05 18.82 -17.11
C ASP A 18 10.38 19.25 -15.81
N LYS A 19 9.12 19.69 -15.87
CA LYS A 19 8.33 19.99 -14.68
C LYS A 19 7.95 18.70 -13.96
N LYS A 20 7.88 18.78 -12.64
CA LYS A 20 7.35 17.68 -11.83
C LYS A 20 5.88 17.45 -12.15
N TYR A 21 5.48 16.19 -12.01
CA TYR A 21 4.07 15.83 -12.09
C TYR A 21 3.27 16.57 -11.01
N ASN A 22 2.14 17.16 -11.39
CA ASN A 22 1.24 17.84 -10.46
C ASN A 22 0.43 16.81 -9.67
N ILE A 23 0.91 16.44 -8.49
CA ILE A 23 0.25 15.46 -7.62
C ILE A 23 -1.15 15.90 -7.18
N LEU A 24 -1.39 17.21 -7.01
CA LEU A 24 -2.70 17.77 -6.64
C LEU A 24 -3.69 17.79 -7.82
N GLY A 25 -3.22 17.50 -9.04
CA GLY A 25 -4.07 17.36 -10.21
C GLY A 25 -4.46 15.91 -10.53
N HIS A 26 -4.04 14.93 -9.71
CA HIS A 26 -4.24 13.52 -10.03
C HIS A 26 -5.74 13.14 -9.93
N PRO A 27 -6.30 12.36 -10.87
CA PRO A 27 -7.73 11.98 -10.86
C PRO A 27 -8.21 11.30 -9.58
N ASN A 28 -7.29 10.59 -8.92
CA ASN A 28 -7.54 9.85 -7.68
C ASN A 28 -7.10 10.61 -6.42
N LEU A 29 -6.86 11.92 -6.49
CA LEU A 29 -6.47 12.73 -5.32
C LEU A 29 -7.46 12.56 -4.16
N LYS A 30 -8.76 12.45 -4.45
CA LYS A 30 -9.83 12.28 -3.44
C LYS A 30 -9.65 11.09 -2.47
N TYR A 31 -8.75 10.15 -2.77
CA TYR A 31 -8.44 9.01 -1.90
C TYR A 31 -7.19 9.22 -1.03
N THR A 32 -6.51 10.37 -1.14
CA THR A 32 -5.37 10.74 -0.31
C THR A 32 -5.79 11.75 0.75
N GLU A 33 -4.98 11.90 1.79
CA GLU A 33 -5.18 12.91 2.84
C GLU A 33 -5.31 14.33 2.26
N ASP A 34 -4.45 14.69 1.31
CA ASP A 34 -4.50 15.98 0.59
C ASP A 34 -5.81 16.20 -0.18
N GLY A 35 -6.47 15.11 -0.61
CA GLY A 35 -7.78 15.14 -1.25
C GLY A 35 -8.97 15.03 -0.30
N GLY A 36 -8.74 15.01 1.01
CA GLY A 36 -9.75 14.94 2.05
C GLY A 36 -10.15 13.53 2.48
N ALA A 37 -9.42 12.49 2.06
CA ALA A 37 -9.58 11.15 2.62
C ALA A 37 -9.00 11.09 4.04
N GLU A 38 -9.46 10.12 4.83
CA GLU A 38 -8.87 9.88 6.14
C GLU A 38 -7.39 9.47 6.01
N PRO A 39 -6.48 10.00 6.86
CA PRO A 39 -5.09 9.59 6.85
C PRO A 39 -4.95 8.09 7.07
N TYR A 40 -3.97 7.47 6.41
CA TYR A 40 -3.66 6.08 6.68
C TYR A 40 -3.13 5.94 8.12
N VAL A 41 -3.95 5.37 9.00
CA VAL A 41 -3.53 5.02 10.36
C VAL A 41 -2.82 3.68 10.29
N HIS A 42 -1.49 3.72 10.33
CA HIS A 42 -0.70 2.51 10.54
C HIS A 42 -0.92 2.03 11.97
N ILE A 43 -1.88 1.13 12.15
CA ILE A 43 -2.01 0.35 13.37
C ILE A 43 -0.80 -0.60 13.35
N PRO A 44 0.16 -0.48 14.29
CA PRO A 44 1.16 -1.54 14.44
C PRO A 44 0.36 -2.82 14.58
N CYS A 45 0.60 -3.73 13.64
CA CYS A 45 -0.08 -5.01 13.48
C CYS A 45 -0.66 -5.52 14.81
N PRO A 46 -1.92 -6.00 14.86
CA PRO A 46 -2.28 -6.88 15.98
C PRO A 46 -1.17 -7.93 16.08
N ASP A 47 -0.83 -8.33 17.29
CA ASP A 47 0.27 -9.27 17.50
C ASP A 47 0.03 -10.62 16.81
N TYR A 48 -1.15 -10.79 16.18
CA TYR A 48 -1.69 -12.02 15.64
C TYR A 48 -1.46 -13.11 16.68
N SER A 49 -1.68 -12.75 17.95
CA SER A 49 -1.57 -13.67 19.04
C SER A 49 -2.74 -14.64 18.97
N ILE A 50 -2.62 -15.76 19.65
CA ILE A 50 -3.69 -16.76 19.74
C ILE A 50 -5.01 -16.12 20.24
N ALA A 51 -4.95 -15.00 20.97
CA ALA A 51 -6.11 -14.26 21.42
C ALA A 51 -6.90 -13.56 20.29
N ASP A 52 -6.27 -13.31 19.15
CA ASP A 52 -6.91 -12.73 17.96
C ASP A 52 -7.67 -13.78 17.13
N LEU A 53 -7.51 -15.07 17.44
CA LEU A 53 -8.20 -16.17 16.75
C LEU A 53 -9.53 -16.49 17.44
N ASP A 54 -10.60 -16.62 16.65
CA ASP A 54 -11.91 -17.10 17.13
C ASP A 54 -11.92 -18.59 17.50
N PHE A 55 -10.78 -19.28 17.37
CA PHE A 55 -10.60 -20.70 17.61
C PHE A 55 -9.30 -20.96 18.39
N ALA A 56 -9.31 -22.01 19.22
CA ALA A 56 -8.13 -22.44 19.95
C ALA A 56 -7.21 -23.25 19.02
N VAL A 57 -5.93 -22.87 18.98
CA VAL A 57 -4.85 -23.66 18.37
C VAL A 57 -4.01 -24.21 19.51
N GLU A 58 -4.19 -25.48 19.87
CA GLU A 58 -3.48 -26.11 20.97
C GLU A 58 -2.22 -26.85 20.49
N ASN A 59 -2.28 -27.41 19.29
CA ASN A 59 -1.18 -28.12 18.65
C ASN A 59 -0.98 -27.64 17.20
N PRO A 60 0.26 -27.68 16.68
CA PRO A 60 0.53 -27.33 15.28
C PRO A 60 -0.19 -28.24 14.27
N ASP A 61 -0.60 -29.44 14.68
CA ASP A 61 -1.38 -30.36 13.86
C ASP A 61 -2.85 -29.92 13.67
N ASP A 62 -3.32 -28.92 14.43
CA ASP A 62 -4.67 -28.34 14.28
C ASP A 62 -4.77 -27.36 13.09
N ILE A 63 -3.63 -27.03 12.45
CA ILE A 63 -3.55 -26.04 11.37
C ILE A 63 -3.62 -26.74 10.01
N GLU A 64 -4.68 -26.46 9.25
CA GLU A 64 -4.81 -26.91 7.85
C GLU A 64 -4.47 -25.76 6.89
N ILE A 65 -3.49 -25.98 6.00
CA ILE A 65 -3.14 -25.02 4.96
C ILE A 65 -4.07 -25.27 3.77
N LEU A 66 -5.01 -24.34 3.56
CA LEU A 66 -5.87 -24.37 2.39
C LEU A 66 -5.10 -23.89 1.16
N GLU A 67 -5.15 -24.66 0.09
CA GLU A 67 -4.71 -24.21 -1.23
C GLU A 67 -5.81 -23.31 -1.86
N GLU A 68 -5.45 -22.34 -2.69
CA GLU A 68 -6.35 -21.30 -3.26
C GLU A 68 -7.56 -21.85 -4.06
N THR A 69 -7.71 -23.17 -4.21
CA THR A 69 -8.72 -23.83 -5.02
C THR A 69 -9.99 -24.27 -4.28
N GLU A 70 -10.08 -24.17 -2.96
CA GLU A 70 -11.29 -24.54 -2.20
C GLU A 70 -11.88 -23.37 -1.41
N ILE A 71 -12.56 -22.47 -2.12
CA ILE A 71 -13.60 -21.64 -1.52
C ILE A 71 -14.92 -22.41 -1.67
N VAL A 72 -15.31 -23.13 -0.62
CA VAL A 72 -16.64 -23.74 -0.54
C VAL A 72 -17.65 -22.64 -0.20
N LEU A 73 -18.53 -22.33 -1.15
CA LEU A 73 -19.66 -21.39 -1.00
C LEU A 73 -20.71 -21.89 0.00
#